data_AF-A0A7C3A9T5-F1
#
_entry.id   AF-A0A7C3A9T5-F1
#
_cell.length_a   1.000
_cell.length_b   1.000
_cell.length_c   1.000
_cell.angle_alpha   90.00
_cell.angle_beta   90.00
_cell.angle_gamma   90.00
#
_symmetry.space_group_name_H-M   'P 1'
#
loop_
_entity.id
_entity.type
_entity.pdbx_description
1 polymer ?
#
loop_
_entity_poly.entity_id
_entity_poly.type
_entity_poly.pdbx_seq_one_letter_code
_entity_poly.pdbx_strand_id
1 'polypeptide(L)'
;MVLRPFDLSSIPESELETSERERRAFLRLRPVTPSYQTAPIEEGFNWEEALADLDAGEWYLVVFRSVRRPDANEQALTEFDDQAYAEALMTGGLLCYFAGDLDAKRNCLS
;
A
#
# COMPACT_ATOMS: atom_id res chain seq x y z
N MET A 1 12.97 -12.91 -19.08
CA MET A 1 11.88 -13.36 -18.19
C MET A 1 10.58 -12.94 -18.86
N VAL A 2 9.75 -13.90 -19.28
CA VAL A 2 8.54 -13.62 -20.08
C VAL A 2 7.44 -13.20 -19.11
N LEU A 3 7.02 -11.94 -19.23
CA LEU A 3 5.82 -11.41 -18.57
C LEU A 3 4.62 -12.24 -19.04
N ARG A 4 3.94 -12.92 -18.13
CA ARG A 4 2.57 -13.36 -18.43
C ARG A 4 1.67 -12.19 -18.05
N PRO A 5 1.01 -11.53 -19.02
CA PRO A 5 -0.01 -10.55 -18.68
C PRO A 5 -1.09 -11.25 -17.85
N PHE A 6 -1.46 -10.65 -16.72
CA PHE A 6 -2.64 -11.06 -15.97
C PHE A 6 -3.86 -10.89 -16.90
N ASP A 7 -4.55 -11.99 -17.18
CA ASP A 7 -5.63 -12.00 -18.16
C ASP A 7 -6.89 -11.35 -17.58
N LEU A 8 -7.04 -10.04 -17.83
CA LEU A 8 -8.22 -9.27 -17.44
C LEU A 8 -9.47 -9.68 -18.22
N SER A 9 -9.36 -10.42 -19.34
CA SER A 9 -10.52 -10.81 -20.16
C SER A 9 -11.40 -11.87 -19.51
N SER A 10 -10.87 -12.54 -18.47
CA SER A 10 -11.58 -13.56 -17.70
C SER A 10 -12.30 -12.98 -16.47
N ILE A 11 -12.12 -11.69 -16.15
CA ILE A 11 -12.75 -11.05 -14.98
C ILE A 11 -14.07 -10.37 -15.42
N PRO A 12 -15.19 -10.63 -14.73
CA PRO A 12 -16.44 -9.91 -14.97
C PRO A 12 -16.27 -8.40 -14.82
N GLU A 13 -16.93 -7.62 -15.68
CA GLU A 13 -16.89 -6.14 -15.65
C GLU A 13 -17.32 -5.58 -14.27
N SER A 14 -18.31 -6.18 -13.62
CA SER A 14 -18.74 -5.82 -12.27
C SER A 14 -17.65 -6.02 -11.20
N GLU A 15 -16.78 -7.01 -11.38
CA GLU A 15 -15.67 -7.29 -10.46
C GLU A 15 -14.51 -6.32 -10.70
N LEU A 16 -14.27 -5.91 -11.95
CA LEU A 16 -13.36 -4.82 -12.28
C LEU A 16 -13.84 -3.49 -11.69
N GLU A 17 -15.12 -3.16 -11.84
CA GLU A 17 -15.74 -1.96 -11.27
C GLU A 17 -15.67 -1.94 -9.73
N THR A 18 -15.91 -3.10 -9.09
CA THR A 18 -15.77 -3.29 -7.65
C THR A 18 -14.32 -3.05 -7.22
N SER A 19 -13.36 -3.69 -7.89
CA SER A 19 -11.92 -3.52 -7.65
C SER A 19 -11.47 -2.06 -7.80
N GLU A 20 -11.99 -1.35 -8.80
CA GLU A 20 -11.71 0.08 -8.97
C GLU A 20 -12.30 0.94 -7.84
N ARG A 21 -13.53 0.63 -7.39
CA ARG A 21 -14.17 1.34 -6.28
C ARG A 21 -13.39 1.15 -4.99
N GLU A 22 -12.99 -0.08 -4.69
CA GLU A 22 -12.14 -0.42 -3.55
C GLU A 22 -10.80 0.30 -3.63
N ARG A 23 -10.09 0.20 -4.76
CA ARG A 23 -8.83 0.91 -5.00
C ARG A 23 -8.98 2.41 -4.76
N ARG A 24 -10.03 3.05 -5.29
CA ARG A 24 -10.29 4.49 -5.07
C ARG A 24 -10.50 4.84 -3.59
N ALA A 25 -11.14 3.97 -2.81
CA ALA A 25 -11.31 4.18 -1.38
C ALA A 25 -9.99 4.03 -0.62
N PHE A 26 -9.24 2.96 -0.88
CA PHE A 26 -7.94 2.73 -0.24
C PHE A 26 -6.88 3.79 -0.58
N LEU A 27 -6.93 4.40 -1.77
CA LEU A 27 -6.06 5.53 -2.13
C LEU A 27 -6.31 6.80 -1.28
N ARG A 28 -7.42 6.88 -0.53
CA ARG A 28 -7.70 7.99 0.41
C ARG A 28 -7.08 7.79 1.79
N LEU A 29 -6.47 6.63 2.04
CA LEU A 29 -5.77 6.38 3.30
C LEU A 29 -4.64 7.39 3.47
N ARG A 30 -4.61 7.99 4.66
CA ARG A 30 -3.59 8.93 5.08
C ARG A 30 -3.33 8.78 6.58
N PRO A 31 -2.11 9.07 7.04
CA PRO A 31 -1.82 9.14 8.45
C PRO A 31 -2.71 10.16 9.18
N VAL A 32 -3.17 9.82 10.39
CA VAL A 32 -3.93 10.75 11.26
C VAL A 32 -3.12 11.26 12.45
N THR A 33 -1.92 10.71 12.65
CA THR A 33 -1.01 11.09 13.74
C THR A 33 0.40 11.35 13.19
N PRO A 34 1.16 12.32 13.75
CA PRO A 34 2.57 12.54 13.40
C PRO A 34 3.49 11.34 13.67
N SER A 35 3.06 10.35 14.45
CA SER A 35 3.85 9.17 14.84
C SER A 35 3.33 7.86 14.24
N TYR A 36 2.63 7.93 13.10
CA TYR A 36 1.98 6.78 12.46
C TYR A 36 2.94 5.62 12.17
N GLN A 37 4.24 5.90 11.97
CA GLN A 37 5.28 4.91 11.73
C GLN A 37 5.40 3.87 12.85
N THR A 38 4.93 4.20 14.06
CA THR A 38 4.99 3.32 15.25
C THR A 38 3.63 3.07 15.91
N ALA A 39 2.59 3.82 15.54
CA ALA A 39 1.24 3.63 16.05
C ALA A 39 0.64 2.29 15.61
N PRO A 40 -0.30 1.69 16.37
CA PRO A 40 -1.13 0.57 15.90
C PRO A 40 -1.71 0.89 14.51
N ILE A 41 -1.76 -0.10 13.61
CA ILE A 41 -2.11 0.17 12.22
C ILE A 41 -3.54 0.69 12.10
N GLU A 42 -4.43 0.19 12.94
CA GLU A 42 -5.85 0.54 13.06
C GLU A 42 -6.08 1.97 13.56
N GLU A 43 -5.12 2.52 14.31
CA GLU A 43 -5.19 3.87 14.89
C GLU A 43 -4.35 4.89 14.10
N GLY A 44 -3.41 4.41 13.28
CA GLY A 44 -2.45 5.25 12.56
C GLY A 44 -3.04 5.98 11.35
N PHE A 45 -4.17 5.50 10.81
CA PHE A 45 -4.76 5.96 9.55
C PHE A 45 -6.26 6.24 9.69
N ASN A 46 -6.80 7.02 8.75
CA ASN A 46 -8.20 7.42 8.69
C ASN A 46 -9.13 6.32 8.13
N TRP A 47 -9.03 5.08 8.60
CA TRP A 47 -9.74 3.92 8.04
C TRP A 47 -11.25 4.14 7.88
N GLU A 48 -11.93 4.61 8.93
CA GLU A 48 -13.38 4.85 8.92
C GLU A 48 -13.78 5.87 7.84
N GLU A 49 -13.02 6.95 7.68
CA GLU A 49 -13.28 7.98 6.68
C GLU A 49 -12.95 7.49 5.27
N ALA A 50 -11.80 6.86 5.09
CA ALA A 50 -11.33 6.40 3.79
C ALA A 50 -12.26 5.33 3.20
N LEU A 51 -12.77 4.43 4.05
CA LEU A 51 -13.55 3.26 3.64
C LEU A 51 -15.07 3.43 3.87
N ALA A 52 -15.54 4.62 4.25
CA ALA A 52 -16.95 4.90 4.58
C ALA A 52 -17.95 4.46 3.49
N ASP A 53 -17.53 4.48 2.23
CA ASP A 53 -18.37 4.12 1.09
C ASP A 53 -18.28 2.63 0.71
N LEU A 54 -17.39 1.84 1.30
CA LEU A 54 -17.26 0.43 0.95
C LEU A 54 -18.24 -0.43 1.75
N ASP A 55 -18.79 -1.43 1.06
CA ASP A 55 -19.51 -2.50 1.71
C ASP A 55 -18.55 -3.39 2.50
N ALA A 56 -19.06 -4.22 3.41
CA ALA A 56 -18.22 -5.13 4.17
C ALA A 56 -17.49 -6.12 3.23
N GLY A 57 -16.19 -6.29 3.44
CA GLY A 57 -15.34 -7.17 2.65
C GLY A 57 -14.12 -7.64 3.44
N GLU A 58 -13.34 -8.53 2.83
CA GLU A 58 -12.10 -9.06 3.40
C GLU A 58 -10.93 -8.64 2.51
N TRP A 59 -9.98 -7.91 3.10
CA TRP A 59 -8.76 -7.46 2.42
C TRP A 59 -7.54 -7.87 3.23
N TYR A 60 -6.44 -8.09 2.52
CA TYR A 60 -5.15 -8.40 3.14
C TYR A 60 -4.27 -7.18 3.14
N LEU A 61 -3.68 -6.88 4.30
CA LEU A 61 -2.72 -5.80 4.47
C LEU A 61 -1.34 -6.40 4.83
N VAL A 62 -0.32 -5.95 4.12
CA VAL A 62 1.08 -6.22 4.46
C VAL A 62 1.70 -4.91 4.91
N VAL A 63 2.32 -4.90 6.10
CA VAL A 63 2.93 -3.70 6.68
C VAL A 63 4.40 -3.97 6.94
N PHE A 64 5.27 -3.12 6.41
CA PHE A 64 6.69 -3.13 6.70
C PHE A 64 7.03 -2.00 7.66
N ARG A 65 7.57 -2.35 8.83
CA ARG A 65 8.12 -1.37 9.79
C ARG A 65 9.62 -1.55 9.90
N SER A 66 10.35 -0.47 9.76
CA SER A 66 11.81 -0.48 9.87
C SER A 66 12.35 0.77 10.54
N VAL A 67 13.58 0.68 11.04
CA VAL A 67 14.37 1.83 11.51
C VAL A 67 15.58 1.95 10.60
N ARG A 68 15.68 3.00 9.80
CA ARG A 68 16.78 3.18 8.86
C ARG A 68 18.05 3.60 9.60
N ARG A 69 19.16 2.90 9.35
CA ARG A 69 20.47 3.30 9.90
C ARG A 69 20.90 4.65 9.29
N PRO A 70 21.67 5.49 10.01
CA PRO A 70 22.13 6.78 9.47
C PRO A 70 23.01 6.67 8.22
N ASP A 71 23.69 5.54 8.06
CA ASP A 71 24.59 5.21 6.95
C ASP A 71 23.93 4.30 5.89
N ALA A 72 22.61 4.12 5.94
CA ALA A 72 21.90 3.34 4.94
C ALA A 72 22.04 3.96 3.54
N ASN A 73 22.21 3.12 2.54
CA ASN A 73 22.19 3.56 1.14
C ASN A 73 20.73 3.81 0.72
N GLU A 74 20.26 5.04 0.93
CA GLU A 74 18.88 5.45 0.63
C GLU A 74 18.52 5.22 -0.84
N GLN A 75 19.46 5.44 -1.76
CA GLN A 75 19.21 5.22 -3.19
C GLN A 75 18.92 3.74 -3.47
N ALA A 76 19.73 2.82 -2.96
CA ALA A 76 19.51 1.39 -3.15
C ALA A 76 18.19 0.93 -2.51
N LEU A 77 17.82 1.49 -1.35
CA LEU A 77 16.55 1.17 -0.70
C LEU A 77 15.35 1.60 -1.56
N THR A 78 15.38 2.83 -2.11
CA THR A 78 14.34 3.30 -3.03
C THR A 78 14.27 2.44 -4.29
N GLU A 79 15.42 2.10 -4.89
CA GLU A 79 15.45 1.27 -6.10
C GLU A 79 14.85 -0.13 -5.87
N PHE A 80 15.09 -0.75 -4.72
CA PHE A 80 14.49 -2.05 -4.39
C PHE A 80 12.99 -1.95 -4.09
N ASP A 81 12.55 -0.87 -3.44
CA ASP A 81 11.13 -0.61 -3.17
C ASP A 81 10.35 -0.41 -4.48
N ASP A 82 10.90 0.38 -5.40
CA ASP A 82 10.32 0.61 -6.74
C ASP A 82 10.20 -0.71 -7.54
N GLN A 83 11.21 -1.58 -7.44
CA GLN A 83 11.19 -2.90 -8.10
C GLN A 83 10.11 -3.81 -7.51
N ALA A 84 9.98 -3.85 -6.18
CA ALA A 84 8.95 -4.64 -5.51
C ALA A 84 7.53 -4.14 -5.84
N TYR A 85 7.33 -2.82 -5.86
CA TYR A 85 6.07 -2.20 -6.25
C TYR A 85 5.73 -2.52 -7.72
N ALA A 86 6.70 -2.43 -8.63
CA ALA A 86 6.50 -2.80 -10.03
C ALA A 86 6.13 -4.28 -10.20
N GLU A 87 6.76 -5.19 -9.45
CA GLU A 87 6.42 -6.62 -9.45
C GLU A 87 4.99 -6.88 -8.96
N ALA A 88 4.57 -6.20 -7.90
CA ALA A 88 3.21 -6.29 -7.36
C ALA A 88 2.16 -5.79 -8.37
N LEU A 89 2.44 -4.67 -9.06
CA LEU A 89 1.58 -4.17 -10.14
C LEU A 89 1.46 -5.16 -11.31
N MET A 90 2.57 -5.81 -11.68
CA MET A 90 2.57 -6.80 -12.78
C MET A 90 1.81 -8.07 -12.42
N THR A 91 1.84 -8.49 -11.16
CA THR A 91 1.19 -9.71 -10.67
C THR A 91 -0.33 -9.51 -10.48
N GLY A 92 -0.77 -8.27 -10.28
CA GLY A 92 -2.17 -7.93 -10.05
C GLY A 92 -2.60 -8.12 -8.59
N GLY A 93 -3.83 -7.68 -8.27
CA GLY A 93 -4.40 -7.77 -6.92
C GLY A 93 -3.98 -6.67 -5.94
N LEU A 94 -3.01 -5.82 -6.31
CA LEU A 94 -2.62 -4.67 -5.49
C LEU A 94 -3.65 -3.53 -5.61
N LEU A 95 -4.40 -3.27 -4.54
CA LEU A 95 -5.36 -2.17 -4.50
C LEU A 95 -4.64 -0.81 -4.32
N CYS A 96 -3.81 -0.70 -3.29
CA CYS A 96 -3.08 0.52 -2.95
C CYS A 96 -1.67 0.20 -2.43
N TYR A 97 -0.76 1.15 -2.59
CA TYR A 97 0.55 1.14 -1.96
C TYR A 97 0.78 2.48 -1.26
N PHE A 98 1.32 2.43 -0.04
CA PHE A 98 1.61 3.61 0.77
C PHE A 98 3.10 3.62 1.10
N ALA A 99 3.82 4.65 0.65
CA ALA A 99 5.22 4.84 0.99
C ALA A 99 5.34 5.99 2.01
N GLY A 100 5.55 5.64 3.28
CA GLY A 100 5.64 6.62 4.36
C GLY A 100 7.01 7.28 4.49
N ASP A 101 7.00 8.52 4.97
CA ASP A 101 8.19 9.26 5.32
C ASP A 101 8.84 8.76 6.61
N LEU A 102 10.15 9.02 6.72
CA LEU A 102 10.90 8.82 7.96
C LEU A 102 10.48 9.83 9.03
N ASP A 103 10.32 9.35 10.27
CA ASP A 103 10.21 10.24 11.42
C ASP A 103 11.60 10.74 11.89
N ALA A 104 11.62 11.60 12.92
CA ALA A 104 12.85 12.13 13.51
C ALA A 104 13.80 11.06 14.09
N LYS A 105 13.27 9.86 14.38
CA LYS A 105 14.03 8.69 14.87
C LYS A 105 14.38 7.72 13.74
N ARG A 106 14.10 8.09 12.48
CA ARG A 106 14.29 7.28 11.27
C ARG A 106 13.44 6.01 11.26
N ASN A 107 12.31 6.00 11.97
CA ASN A 107 11.27 4.98 11.80
C ASN A 107 10.59 5.18 10.45
N CYS A 108 10.31 4.10 9.76
CA CYS A 108 9.65 4.05 8.45
C CYS A 108 8.46 3.08 8.52
N LEU A 109 7.39 3.39 7.79
CA LEU A 109 6.27 2.49 7.55
C LEU A 109 5.89 2.54 6.08
N SER A 110 5.78 1.37 5.45
CA SER A 110 5.16 1.16 4.15
C SER A 110 4.17 0.00 4.18
#